data_AF-A0A601UBJ7-F1
#
_entry.id   AF-A0A601UBJ7-F1
#
_cell.length_a   1.000
_cell.length_b   1.000
_cell.length_c   1.000
_cell.angle_alpha   90.00
_cell.angle_beta   90.00
_cell.angle_gamma   90.00
#
_symmetry.space_group_name_H-M   'P 1'
#
loop_
_entity.id
_entity.type
_entity.pdbx_description
1 polymer ?
#
loop_
_entity_poly.entity_id
_entity_poly.type
_entity_poly.pdbx_seq_one_letter_code
_entity_poly.pdbx_strand_id
1 'polypeptide(L)' 'MFVKPVKGRSVPDPARGDLLPEGGRNVDENNYWLRREAAGDVRR' A
#
# COMPACT_ATOMS: atom_id res chain seq x y z
N MET A 1 -2.65 -8.71 3.62
CA MET A 1 -3.83 -7.92 3.20
C MET A 1 -3.73 -7.52 1.73
N PHE A 2 -4.85 -7.35 1.04
CA PHE A 2 -4.88 -6.71 -0.28
C PHE A 2 -5.08 -5.21 -0.11
N VAL A 3 -4.26 -4.38 -0.78
CA VAL A 3 -4.37 -2.92 -0.72
C VAL A 3 -4.23 -2.29 -2.08
N LYS A 4 -4.91 -1.16 -2.29
CA LYS A 4 -4.79 -0.26 -3.44
C LYS A 4 -4.33 1.13 -2.98
N PRO A 5 -3.42 1.79 -3.71
CA PRO A 5 -3.09 3.18 -3.43
C PRO A 5 -4.31 4.07 -3.70
N VAL A 6 -4.44 5.14 -2.92
CA VAL A 6 -5.41 6.19 -3.24
C VAL A 6 -5.00 6.88 -4.55
N LYS A 7 -5.97 7.23 -5.40
CA LYS A 7 -5.72 7.80 -6.73
C LYS A 7 -4.74 8.97 -6.65
N GLY A 8 -3.68 8.93 -7.46
CA GLY A 8 -2.64 9.96 -7.49
C GLY A 8 -1.58 9.84 -6.39
N ARG A 9 -1.60 8.78 -5.57
CA ARG A 9 -0.54 8.48 -4.60
C ARG A 9 0.44 7.46 -5.14
N SER A 10 1.73 7.74 -4.93
CA SER A 10 2.80 6.75 -5.04
C SER A 10 3.10 6.22 -3.65
N VAL A 11 2.87 4.93 -3.43
CA VAL A 11 3.13 4.26 -2.13
C VAL A 11 4.24 3.24 -2.32
N PRO A 12 5.42 3.40 -1.70
CA PRO A 12 6.48 2.40 -1.79
C PRO A 12 6.06 1.05 -1.20
N ASP A 13 6.51 -0.04 -1.80
CA ASP A 13 6.46 -1.38 -1.24
C ASP A 13 7.86 -1.75 -0.71
N PRO A 14 8.09 -1.67 0.62
CA PRO A 14 9.41 -1.91 1.19
C PRO A 14 9.91 -3.34 0.99
N ALA A 15 9.01 -4.31 0.81
CA ALA A 15 9.40 -5.71 0.64
C ALA A 15 9.90 -6.00 -0.77
N ARG A 16 9.49 -5.20 -1.76
CA ARG A 16 9.81 -5.40 -3.17
C ARG A 16 10.72 -4.33 -3.77
N GLY A 17 10.83 -3.18 -3.10
CA GLY A 17 11.60 -2.04 -3.59
C GLY A 17 10.95 -1.33 -4.79
N ASP A 18 9.68 -1.62 -5.10
CA ASP A 18 8.89 -0.96 -6.15
C ASP A 18 7.79 -0.07 -5.55
N LEU A 19 7.00 0.59 -6.42
CA LEU A 19 5.78 1.27 -6.01
C LEU A 19 4.61 0.28 -6.05
N LEU A 20 3.68 0.42 -5.10
CA LEU A 20 2.42 -0.31 -5.12
C LEU A 20 1.67 0.01 -6.43
N PRO A 21 1.31 -1.01 -7.24
CA PRO A 21 0.59 -0.79 -8.49
C PRO A 21 -0.75 -0.09 -8.28
N GLU A 22 -1.22 0.68 -9.26
CA GLU A 22 -2.55 1.33 -9.20
C GLU A 22 -3.68 0.31 -9.00
N GLY A 23 -3.54 -0.88 -9.59
CA GLY A 23 -4.47 -2.00 -9.43
C GLY A 23 -4.42 -2.65 -8.04
N GLY A 24 -3.49 -2.27 -7.18
CA GLY A 24 -3.26 -2.86 -5.87
C GLY A 24 -2.55 -4.21 -5.93
N ARG A 25 -2.28 -4.76 -4.74
CA ARG A 25 -1.55 -6.01 -4.59
C ARG A 25 -1.80 -6.63 -3.21
N ASN A 26 -1.57 -7.94 -3.09
CA ASN A 26 -1.39 -8.59 -1.79
C ASN A 26 -0.02 -8.30 -1.20
N VAL A 27 -0.04 -7.86 0.06
CA VAL A 27 1.12 -7.52 0.87
C VAL A 27 0.97 -8.12 2.27
N ASP A 28 2.07 -8.23 3.02
CA ASP A 28 2.00 -8.71 4.40
C ASP A 28 1.24 -7.71 5.28
N GLU A 29 0.37 -8.19 6.16
CA GLU A 29 -0.30 -7.33 7.13
C GLU A 29 0.65 -7.03 8.27
N ASN A 30 1.40 -5.94 8.12
CA ASN A 30 2.40 -5.48 9.07
C ASN A 30 2.20 -3.99 9.40
N ASN A 31 2.98 -3.50 10.36
CA ASN A 31 2.89 -2.12 10.84
C ASN A 31 3.08 -1.05 9.74
N TYR A 32 3.80 -1.36 8.65
CA TYR A 32 3.95 -0.42 7.55
C TYR A 32 2.61 -0.20 6.85
N TRP A 33 1.98 -1.27 6.38
CA TRP A 33 0.72 -1.18 5.63
C TRP A 33 -0.44 -0.68 6.47
N LEU A 34 -0.51 -1.07 7.75
CA LEU A 34 -1.52 -0.56 8.68
C LEU A 34 -1.38 0.96 8.89
N ARG A 35 -0.15 1.50 8.94
CA ARG A 35 0.08 2.95 9.02
C ARG A 35 -0.31 3.67 7.73
N ARG A 36 -0.02 3.09 6.56
CA ARG A 36 -0.44 3.66 5.26
C ARG A 36 -1.97 3.67 5.12
N GLU A 37 -2.63 2.63 5.62
CA GLU A 37 -4.10 2.57 5.67
C GLU A 37 -4.66 3.66 6.61
N ALA A 38 -4.13 3.76 7.83
CA ALA A 38 -4.55 4.78 8.80
C ALA A 38 -4.26 6.23 8.32
N ALA A 39 -3.20 6.44 7.55
CA ALA A 39 -2.88 7.73 6.95
C ALA A 39 -3.74 8.07 5.71
N GLY A 40 -4.57 7.12 5.23
CA GLY A 40 -5.38 7.29 4.02
C GLY A 40 -4.57 7.26 2.72
N ASP A 41 -3.37 6.69 2.74
CA ASP A 41 -2.53 6.53 1.55
C ASP A 41 -2.91 5.31 0.72
N VAL A 42 -3.47 4.29 1.38
CA VAL A 42 -4.00 3.07 0.76
C VAL A 42 -5.37 2.72 1.32
N ARG A 43 -6.11 1.88 0.60
CA ARG A 43 -7.38 1.28 1.04
C ARG A 43 -7.35 -0.23 0.78
N ARG A 44 -8.07 -1.01 1.58
CA ARG A 44 -8.37 -2.42 1.27
C ARG A 44 -9.21 -2.53 -0.01
#